data_AF-A0A1X7TT59-F1
#
_entry.id   AF-A0A1X7TT59-F1
#
_cell.length_a   1.000
_cell.length_b   1.000
_cell.length_c   1.000
_cell.angle_alpha   90.00
_cell.angle_beta   90.00
_cell.angle_gamma   90.00
#
_symmetry.space_group_name_H-M   'P 1'
#
loop_
_entity.id
_entity.type
_entity.pdbx_description
1 polymer ?
#
loop_
_entity_poly.entity_id
_entity_poly.type
_entity_poly.pdbx_seq_one_letter_code
_entity_poly.pdbx_strand_id
1 'polypeptide(L)'
;MNSKDERFKQIHTVLDNLSQKLHKNGVRASKNQAHVVSIAEEDKLWSSGVMGCHSQLALQNAVFFLCGILLCLQGGEEHRNLKVTQFVIDEVENPWLPLERIKRLTYTENGSKNRSGGMHQVHLDNKVVDHYANSSIGNRCLVFLVELYISKLPESTFEKELFYCRPVPVKHIKDENPWYYDTPVGHNILKTKLKVMFEAAGLDAGGILNHSLRATGVTRMYNKGVLEKIIIERSGHLSVSGVRSYERTTCLQQKLVSDVLTSSSTYDPVEVKDESNGSGGKENMSDVTDVPVSDEVGDVMKSFNFEAVKGCTFNFNFSK
;
A
#
# COMPACT_ATOMS: atom_id res chain seq x y z
N MET A 1 -11.33 -23.48 7.63
CA MET A 1 -12.76 -23.82 7.48
C MET A 1 -13.13 -23.69 6.01
N ASN A 2 -13.69 -24.73 5.43
CA ASN A 2 -14.04 -24.81 4.01
C ASN A 2 -15.47 -24.26 3.83
N SER A 3 -15.68 -23.33 2.90
CA SER A 3 -17.01 -22.71 2.66
C SER A 3 -18.04 -23.68 2.07
N LYS A 4 -17.58 -24.87 1.62
CA LYS A 4 -18.42 -25.96 1.09
C LYS A 4 -18.83 -26.98 2.15
N ASP A 5 -18.43 -26.79 3.40
CA ASP A 5 -18.80 -27.70 4.48
C ASP A 5 -20.25 -27.40 4.91
N GLU A 6 -21.16 -28.29 4.51
CA GLU A 6 -22.61 -28.19 4.77
C GLU A 6 -22.94 -27.95 6.26
N ARG A 7 -22.07 -28.41 7.19
CA ARG A 7 -22.23 -28.20 8.63
C ARG A 7 -22.23 -26.73 9.04
N PHE A 8 -21.59 -25.86 8.27
CA PHE A 8 -21.47 -24.43 8.59
C PHE A 8 -22.38 -23.54 7.74
N LYS A 9 -23.19 -24.12 6.84
CA LYS A 9 -24.03 -23.37 5.89
C LYS A 9 -25.00 -22.42 6.58
N GLN A 10 -25.66 -22.87 7.66
CA GLN A 10 -26.57 -22.03 8.44
C GLN A 10 -25.84 -20.83 9.06
N ILE A 11 -24.63 -21.03 9.60
CA ILE A 11 -23.81 -19.96 10.18
C ILE A 11 -23.37 -18.97 9.10
N HIS A 12 -22.96 -19.46 7.93
CA HIS A 12 -22.61 -18.61 6.80
C HIS A 12 -23.80 -17.76 6.34
N THR A 13 -25.00 -18.34 6.24
CA THR A 13 -26.22 -17.60 5.88
C THR A 13 -26.56 -16.54 6.93
N VAL A 14 -26.47 -16.85 8.23
CA VAL A 14 -26.72 -15.88 9.29
C VAL A 14 -25.70 -14.73 9.25
N LEU A 15 -24.42 -15.05 9.06
CA LEU A 15 -23.36 -14.05 8.96
C LEU A 15 -23.53 -13.16 7.73
N ASP A 16 -23.92 -13.73 6.59
CA ASP A 16 -24.17 -12.97 5.36
C ASP A 16 -25.37 -12.04 5.52
N ASN A 17 -26.49 -12.53 6.04
CA ASN A 17 -27.66 -11.72 6.35
C ASN A 17 -27.36 -10.59 7.34
N LEU A 18 -26.55 -10.86 8.37
CA LEU A 18 -26.10 -9.84 9.31
C LEU A 18 -25.20 -8.81 8.62
N SER A 19 -24.24 -9.25 7.79
CA SER A 19 -23.35 -8.39 7.02
C SER A 19 -24.15 -7.46 6.10
N GLN A 20 -25.15 -8.00 5.39
CA GLN A 20 -26.07 -7.23 4.55
C GLN A 20 -26.88 -6.22 5.38
N LYS A 21 -27.43 -6.62 6.53
CA LYS A 21 -28.18 -5.73 7.43
C LYS A 21 -27.31 -4.58 7.96
N LEU A 22 -26.09 -4.90 8.41
CA LEU A 22 -25.12 -3.90 8.87
C LEU A 22 -24.76 -2.94 7.74
N HIS A 23 -24.55 -3.46 6.53
CA HIS A 23 -24.25 -2.63 5.36
C HIS A 23 -25.42 -1.69 5.00
N LYS A 24 -26.66 -2.20 5.00
CA LYS A 24 -27.88 -1.38 4.81
C LYS A 24 -28.04 -0.30 5.88
N ASN A 25 -27.60 -0.60 7.11
CA ASN A 25 -27.60 0.35 8.22
C ASN A 25 -26.41 1.32 8.19
N GLY A 26 -25.64 1.39 7.10
CA GLY A 26 -24.53 2.32 6.93
C GLY A 26 -23.24 1.91 7.66
N VAL A 27 -23.19 0.73 8.29
CA VAL A 27 -21.95 0.19 8.84
C VAL A 27 -21.03 -0.11 7.67
N ARG A 28 -19.82 0.48 7.69
CA ARG A 28 -18.82 0.45 6.60
C ARG A 28 -19.07 1.44 5.44
N ALA A 29 -19.94 2.43 5.62
CA ALA A 29 -20.13 3.52 4.64
C ALA A 29 -18.84 4.33 4.42
N SER A 30 -18.02 4.51 5.46
CA SER A 30 -16.69 5.10 5.36
C SER A 30 -15.63 4.04 5.06
N LYS A 31 -14.86 4.20 3.98
CA LYS A 31 -13.68 3.37 3.73
C LYS A 31 -12.56 3.77 4.69
N ASN A 32 -12.15 2.85 5.57
CA ASN A 32 -10.92 3.00 6.36
C ASN A 32 -9.69 2.78 5.46
N GLN A 33 -9.31 3.81 4.70
CA GLN A 33 -8.08 3.79 3.91
C GLN A 33 -6.89 4.21 4.79
N ALA A 34 -5.72 3.61 4.54
CA ALA A 34 -4.49 4.00 5.24
C ALA A 34 -4.16 5.47 4.98
N HIS A 35 -3.69 6.22 5.97
CA HIS A 35 -3.22 7.59 5.76
C HIS A 35 -2.14 7.62 4.67
N VAL A 36 -2.20 8.59 3.75
CA VAL A 36 -1.16 8.82 2.73
C VAL A 36 -0.40 10.07 3.13
N VAL A 37 0.92 9.94 3.24
CA VAL A 37 1.80 11.05 3.63
C VAL A 37 1.82 12.08 2.50
N SER A 38 1.29 13.24 2.81
CA SER A 38 1.30 14.41 1.94
C SER A 38 2.71 14.95 1.74
N ILE A 39 2.89 15.76 0.69
CA ILE A 39 4.17 16.42 0.41
C ILE A 39 4.55 17.35 1.57
N ALA A 40 3.58 18.09 2.14
CA ALA A 40 3.83 19.00 3.26
C ALA A 40 4.28 18.27 4.53
N GLU A 41 3.69 17.11 4.86
CA GLU A 41 4.12 16.28 5.98
C GLU A 41 5.54 15.73 5.74
N GLU A 42 5.85 15.26 4.54
CA GLU A 42 7.20 14.82 4.19
C GLU A 42 8.22 15.96 4.31
N ASP A 43 7.91 17.14 3.76
CA ASP A 43 8.77 18.32 3.88
C ASP A 43 8.95 18.77 5.33
N LYS A 44 7.92 18.60 6.18
CA LYS A 44 8.02 18.86 7.62
C LYS A 44 8.94 17.86 8.31
N LEU A 45 8.91 16.58 7.95
CA LEU A 45 9.84 15.57 8.48
C LEU A 45 11.30 15.88 8.11
N TRP A 46 11.54 16.41 6.90
CA TRP A 46 12.88 16.87 6.49
C TRP A 46 13.31 18.16 7.21
N SER A 47 12.47 19.20 7.17
CA SER A 47 12.81 20.53 7.70
C SER A 47 12.93 20.58 9.23
N SER A 48 12.27 19.66 9.95
CA SER A 48 12.40 19.52 11.41
C SER A 48 13.68 18.78 11.85
N GLY A 49 14.45 18.21 10.91
CA GLY A 49 15.63 17.41 11.21
C GLY A 49 15.32 15.97 11.66
N VAL A 50 14.06 15.54 11.67
CA VAL A 50 13.69 14.14 11.95
C VAL A 50 14.27 13.19 10.89
N MET A 51 14.37 13.65 9.65
CA MET A 51 15.09 13.00 8.55
C MET A 51 16.28 13.84 8.10
N GLY A 52 17.37 13.19 7.66
CA GLY A 52 18.57 13.88 7.18
C GLY A 52 19.81 12.99 7.23
N CYS A 53 20.97 13.54 6.87
CA CYS A 53 22.26 12.84 6.95
C CYS A 53 23.18 13.36 8.07
N HIS A 54 22.66 14.22 8.95
CA HIS A 54 23.43 14.93 9.99
C HIS A 54 23.56 14.15 11.31
N SER A 55 22.79 13.08 11.50
CA SER A 55 22.87 12.22 12.68
C SER A 55 22.48 10.78 12.36
N GLN A 56 22.84 9.87 13.27
CA GLN A 56 22.60 8.43 13.15
C GLN A 56 21.09 8.14 13.10
N LEU A 57 20.33 8.82 13.96
CA LEU A 57 18.87 8.65 14.00
C LEU A 57 18.20 9.26 12.77
N ALA A 58 18.60 10.48 12.37
CA ALA A 58 18.02 11.15 11.20
C ALA A 58 18.29 10.38 9.90
N LEU A 59 19.50 9.81 9.76
CA LEU A 59 19.87 8.99 8.60
C LEU A 59 19.05 7.70 8.54
N GLN A 60 18.97 6.97 9.66
CA GLN A 60 18.16 5.77 9.70
C GLN A 60 16.66 6.06 9.48
N ASN A 61 16.14 7.18 9.98
CA ASN A 61 14.76 7.59 9.74
C ASN A 61 14.52 7.90 8.25
N ALA A 62 15.43 8.61 7.60
CA ALA A 62 15.36 8.91 6.17
C ALA A 62 15.38 7.63 5.32
N VAL A 63 16.30 6.71 5.60
CA VAL A 63 16.37 5.41 4.93
C VAL A 63 15.10 4.61 5.16
N PHE A 64 14.62 4.52 6.40
CA PHE A 64 13.38 3.81 6.72
C PHE A 64 12.17 4.36 5.96
N PHE A 65 12.00 5.68 5.96
CA PHE A 65 10.88 6.34 5.30
C PHE A 65 10.91 6.13 3.78
N LEU A 66 12.06 6.39 3.15
CA LEU A 66 12.20 6.30 1.70
C LEU A 66 12.18 4.86 1.20
N CYS A 67 12.74 3.89 1.94
CA CYS A 67 12.57 2.47 1.61
C CYS A 67 11.08 2.08 1.61
N GLY A 68 10.31 2.52 2.61
CA GLY A 68 8.87 2.25 2.68
C GLY A 68 8.08 2.79 1.49
N ILE A 69 8.44 3.99 1.01
CA ILE A 69 7.76 4.63 -0.14
C ILE A 69 8.27 4.06 -1.48
N LEU A 70 9.57 4.18 -1.74
CA LEU A 70 10.17 3.97 -3.06
C LEU A 70 10.35 2.49 -3.42
N LEU A 71 10.50 1.63 -2.40
CA LEU A 71 10.55 0.17 -2.54
C LEU A 71 9.22 -0.52 -2.15
N CYS A 72 8.22 0.29 -1.75
CA CYS A 72 6.87 -0.17 -1.41
C CYS A 72 6.84 -1.29 -0.35
N LEU A 73 7.65 -1.16 0.70
CA LEU A 73 7.70 -2.12 1.81
C LEU A 73 6.41 -2.04 2.66
N GLN A 74 5.87 -3.20 3.02
CA GLN A 74 4.51 -3.41 3.53
C GLN A 74 4.33 -3.03 5.00
N GLY A 75 5.34 -3.19 5.87
CA GLY A 75 5.23 -2.86 7.29
C GLY A 75 6.44 -3.24 8.16
N GLY A 76 6.29 -3.07 9.48
CA GLY A 76 7.40 -3.18 10.44
C GLY A 76 8.15 -4.52 10.44
N GLU A 77 7.48 -5.63 10.14
CA GLU A 77 8.10 -6.96 10.07
C GLU A 77 8.99 -7.13 8.83
N GLU A 78 8.53 -6.68 7.66
CA GLU A 78 9.36 -6.65 6.44
C GLU A 78 10.59 -5.76 6.66
N HIS A 79 10.41 -4.57 7.24
CA HIS A 79 11.54 -3.72 7.63
C HIS A 79 12.48 -4.43 8.61
N ARG A 80 11.96 -5.11 9.63
CA ARG A 80 12.78 -5.81 10.64
C ARG A 80 13.63 -6.94 10.05
N ASN A 81 13.14 -7.58 9.01
CA ASN A 81 13.77 -8.74 8.38
C ASN A 81 14.67 -8.37 7.18
N LEU A 82 14.81 -7.08 6.86
CA LEU A 82 15.74 -6.63 5.83
C LEU A 82 17.17 -7.04 6.16
N LYS A 83 17.87 -7.52 5.13
CA LYS A 83 19.29 -7.87 5.13
C LYS A 83 20.09 -6.91 4.26
N VAL A 84 21.38 -6.76 4.55
CA VAL A 84 22.27 -5.91 3.74
C VAL A 84 22.38 -6.47 2.32
N THR A 85 22.49 -7.78 2.17
CA THR A 85 22.58 -8.46 0.86
C THR A 85 21.36 -8.30 -0.04
N GLN A 86 20.22 -7.83 0.48
CA GLN A 86 19.06 -7.50 -0.36
C GLN A 86 19.23 -6.21 -1.15
N PHE A 87 20.26 -5.42 -0.85
CA PHE A 87 20.55 -4.14 -1.49
C PHE A 87 21.86 -4.25 -2.27
N VAL A 88 21.78 -4.02 -3.57
CA VAL A 88 22.95 -3.92 -4.46
C VAL A 88 22.98 -2.51 -5.03
N ILE A 89 24.13 -1.85 -4.92
CA ILE A 89 24.37 -0.54 -5.54
C ILE A 89 25.40 -0.73 -6.63
N ASP A 90 25.02 -0.43 -7.87
CA ASP A 90 25.88 -0.52 -9.04
C ASP A 90 25.82 0.76 -9.88
N GLU A 91 26.79 0.94 -10.77
CA GLU A 91 26.72 1.96 -11.82
C GLU A 91 26.29 1.29 -13.13
N VAL A 92 25.28 1.88 -13.77
CA VAL A 92 24.72 1.40 -15.03
C VAL A 92 24.67 2.54 -16.04
N GLU A 93 24.42 2.20 -17.31
CA GLU A 93 24.12 3.19 -18.34
C GLU A 93 22.82 3.94 -17.99
N ASN A 94 22.82 5.26 -18.14
CA ASN A 94 21.63 6.06 -17.87
C ASN A 94 20.58 5.84 -18.97
N PRO A 95 19.38 5.31 -18.65
CA PRO A 95 18.34 5.02 -19.66
C PRO A 95 17.86 6.26 -20.44
N TRP A 96 18.05 7.45 -19.88
CA TRP A 96 17.69 8.72 -20.52
C TRP A 96 18.86 9.38 -21.25
N LEU A 97 20.10 9.10 -20.81
CA LEU A 97 21.32 9.71 -21.33
C LEU A 97 22.40 8.62 -21.53
N PRO A 98 22.35 7.85 -22.63
CA PRO A 98 23.20 6.67 -22.87
C PRO A 98 24.72 6.87 -22.73
N LEU A 99 25.21 8.10 -22.83
CA LEU A 99 26.63 8.44 -22.67
C LEU A 99 27.04 8.70 -21.22
N GLU A 100 26.09 8.71 -20.29
CA GLU A 100 26.30 8.96 -18.88
C GLU A 100 26.09 7.69 -18.04
N ARG A 101 26.85 7.56 -16.96
CA ARG A 101 26.64 6.52 -15.96
C ARG A 101 25.78 7.06 -14.83
N ILE A 102 24.91 6.21 -14.30
CA ILE A 102 24.04 6.53 -13.18
C ILE A 102 24.13 5.41 -12.14
N LYS A 103 24.17 5.78 -10.85
CA LYS A 103 24.06 4.80 -9.78
C LYS A 103 22.63 4.27 -9.70
N ARG A 104 22.48 2.97 -9.50
CA ARG A 104 21.21 2.29 -9.29
C ARG A 104 21.29 1.48 -8.00
N LEU A 105 20.21 1.52 -7.24
CA LEU A 105 19.96 0.65 -6.10
C LEU A 105 18.95 -0.42 -6.53
N THR A 106 19.36 -1.69 -6.51
CA THR A 106 18.47 -2.84 -6.70
C THR A 106 18.13 -3.44 -5.33
N TYR A 107 16.84 -3.51 -5.04
CA TYR A 107 16.30 -4.22 -3.89
C TYR A 107 15.65 -5.54 -4.31
N THR A 108 16.06 -6.65 -3.72
CA THR A 108 15.45 -7.97 -3.93
C THR A 108 14.78 -8.45 -2.64
N GLU A 109 13.47 -8.73 -2.71
CA GLU A 109 12.69 -9.25 -1.59
C GLU A 109 13.08 -10.70 -1.27
N ASN A 110 13.35 -11.01 0.00
CA ASN A 110 13.61 -12.37 0.48
C ASN A 110 12.33 -13.03 1.01
N GLY A 111 11.35 -13.20 0.12
CA GLY A 111 10.00 -13.62 0.46
C GLY A 111 9.22 -12.58 1.27
N SER A 112 7.89 -12.71 1.26
CA SER A 112 6.98 -11.82 1.98
C SER A 112 5.71 -12.57 2.40
N LYS A 113 4.83 -11.91 3.14
CA LYS A 113 3.52 -12.48 3.52
C LYS A 113 2.75 -13.03 2.30
N ASN A 114 2.88 -12.37 1.16
CA ASN A 114 2.19 -12.75 -0.07
C ASN A 114 3.04 -13.65 -0.99
N ARG A 115 4.35 -13.70 -0.76
CA ARG A 115 5.32 -14.56 -1.46
C ARG A 115 6.10 -15.36 -0.42
N SER A 116 5.42 -16.25 0.30
CA SER A 116 6.06 -17.02 1.37
C SER A 116 6.98 -18.11 0.82
N GLY A 117 7.00 -18.32 -0.50
CA GLY A 117 7.77 -19.37 -1.15
C GLY A 117 7.20 -20.77 -0.90
N GLY A 118 5.95 -20.87 -0.44
CA GLY A 118 5.28 -22.16 -0.25
C GLY A 118 5.14 -22.93 -1.56
N MET A 119 4.89 -24.24 -1.49
CA MET A 119 4.87 -25.13 -2.66
C MET A 119 3.94 -24.67 -3.80
N HIS A 120 2.82 -24.01 -3.48
CA HIS A 120 1.90 -23.45 -4.47
C HIS A 120 2.37 -22.13 -5.10
N GLN A 121 3.48 -21.55 -4.63
CA GLN A 121 4.04 -20.26 -5.02
C GLN A 121 5.44 -20.38 -5.61
N VAL A 122 5.93 -21.60 -5.91
CA VAL A 122 7.27 -21.83 -6.48
C VAL A 122 7.47 -21.12 -7.82
N HIS A 123 6.37 -20.84 -8.54
CA HIS A 123 6.37 -20.11 -9.81
C HIS A 123 6.39 -18.58 -9.64
N LEU A 124 6.24 -18.06 -8.41
CA LEU A 124 6.23 -16.62 -8.15
C LEU A 124 7.65 -16.15 -7.87
N ASP A 125 8.17 -15.30 -8.74
CA ASP A 125 9.42 -14.61 -8.50
C ASP A 125 9.30 -13.62 -7.33
N ASN A 126 10.41 -13.47 -6.63
CA ASN A 126 10.56 -12.43 -5.62
C ASN A 126 10.42 -11.05 -6.24
N LYS A 127 9.84 -10.12 -5.48
CA LYS A 127 9.77 -8.71 -5.90
C LYS A 127 11.20 -8.15 -6.02
N VAL A 128 11.52 -7.63 -7.19
CA VAL A 128 12.76 -6.86 -7.45
C VAL A 128 12.39 -5.42 -7.78
N VAL A 129 13.08 -4.48 -7.17
CA VAL A 129 12.85 -3.05 -7.36
C VAL A 129 14.17 -2.35 -7.68
N ASP A 130 14.27 -1.84 -8.90
CA ASP A 130 15.36 -0.95 -9.30
C ASP A 130 15.01 0.52 -9.01
N HIS A 131 15.92 1.25 -8.39
CA HIS A 131 15.77 2.67 -8.12
C HIS A 131 17.03 3.43 -8.55
N TYR A 132 16.87 4.36 -9.48
CA TYR A 132 17.96 5.15 -10.02
C TYR A 132 18.24 6.38 -9.15
N ALA A 133 19.51 6.71 -8.98
CA ALA A 133 19.92 7.89 -8.23
C ALA A 133 19.38 9.16 -8.91
N ASN A 134 19.01 10.14 -8.10
CA ASN A 134 18.61 11.45 -8.61
C ASN A 134 19.43 12.54 -7.91
N SER A 135 20.44 13.05 -8.60
CA SER A 135 21.34 14.08 -8.07
C SER A 135 20.63 15.41 -7.82
N SER A 136 19.53 15.72 -8.53
CA SER A 136 18.79 16.99 -8.39
C SER A 136 18.12 17.17 -7.03
N ILE A 137 17.86 16.07 -6.31
CA ILE A 137 17.26 16.10 -4.96
C ILE A 137 18.29 15.97 -3.84
N GLY A 138 19.58 15.97 -4.18
CA GLY A 138 20.70 16.01 -3.25
C GLY A 138 20.64 14.94 -2.16
N ASN A 139 20.73 15.36 -0.90
CA ASN A 139 20.75 14.47 0.26
C ASN A 139 19.40 13.78 0.56
N ARG A 140 18.36 13.99 -0.25
CA ARG A 140 17.10 13.22 -0.22
C ARG A 140 17.10 12.01 -1.15
N CYS A 141 18.16 11.82 -1.96
CA CYS A 141 18.30 10.67 -2.85
C CYS A 141 18.43 9.36 -2.05
N LEU A 142 17.54 8.39 -2.30
CA LEU A 142 17.57 7.10 -1.60
C LEU A 142 18.88 6.34 -1.83
N VAL A 143 19.41 6.34 -3.05
CA VAL A 143 20.67 5.65 -3.37
C VAL A 143 21.81 6.21 -2.52
N PHE A 144 21.92 7.54 -2.44
CA PHE A 144 22.90 8.22 -1.59
C PHE A 144 22.70 7.87 -0.10
N LEU A 145 21.46 7.91 0.40
CA LEU A 145 21.17 7.67 1.80
C LEU A 145 21.42 6.21 2.22
N VAL A 146 21.09 5.25 1.37
CA VAL A 146 21.37 3.82 1.62
C VAL A 146 22.87 3.56 1.56
N GLU A 147 23.58 4.12 0.58
CA GLU A 147 25.05 4.02 0.49
C GLU A 147 25.73 4.61 1.73
N LEU A 148 25.30 5.81 2.15
CA LEU A 148 25.80 6.45 3.37
C LEU A 148 25.44 5.63 4.62
N TYR A 149 24.24 5.07 4.70
CA TYR A 149 23.84 4.24 5.83
C TYR A 149 24.69 2.97 5.95
N ILE A 150 24.88 2.25 4.84
CA ILE A 150 25.67 1.00 4.79
C ILE A 150 27.14 1.30 5.14
N SER A 151 27.73 2.38 4.62
CA SER A 151 29.12 2.76 4.95
C SER A 151 29.34 3.15 6.42
N LYS A 152 28.25 3.34 7.18
CA LYS A 152 28.28 3.67 8.61
C LYS A 152 27.98 2.47 9.51
N LEU A 153 27.67 1.31 8.95
CA LEU A 153 27.48 0.07 9.68
C LEU A 153 28.83 -0.57 10.04
N PRO A 154 28.96 -1.22 11.21
CA PRO A 154 30.13 -2.05 11.54
C PRO A 154 30.27 -3.24 10.59
N GLU A 155 31.50 -3.69 10.32
CA GLU A 155 31.78 -4.86 9.47
C GLU A 155 31.09 -6.15 9.95
N SER A 156 30.97 -6.34 11.26
CA SER A 156 30.27 -7.51 11.84
C SER A 156 28.78 -7.58 11.48
N THR A 157 28.17 -6.50 10.99
CA THR A 157 26.77 -6.51 10.53
C THR A 157 26.57 -7.23 9.22
N PHE A 158 27.59 -7.26 8.36
CA PHE A 158 27.53 -7.92 7.06
C PHE A 158 27.51 -9.43 7.24
N GLU A 159 28.37 -9.97 8.11
CA GLU A 159 28.35 -11.40 8.48
C GLU A 159 27.02 -11.84 9.12
N LYS A 160 26.41 -10.95 9.90
CA LYS A 160 25.13 -11.19 10.60
C LYS A 160 23.90 -10.86 9.75
N GLU A 161 24.09 -10.35 8.53
CA GLU A 161 23.02 -9.91 7.62
C GLU A 161 22.03 -8.91 8.25
N LEU A 162 22.53 -7.93 9.03
CA LEU A 162 21.70 -6.96 9.74
C LEU A 162 21.57 -5.64 8.97
N PHE A 163 20.37 -5.30 8.51
CA PHE A 163 20.14 -3.99 7.89
C PHE A 163 19.90 -2.89 8.93
N TYR A 164 18.73 -2.86 9.62
CA TYR A 164 18.45 -1.84 10.64
C TYR A 164 19.16 -2.13 11.97
N CYS A 165 20.21 -1.38 12.25
CA CYS A 165 21.06 -1.51 13.43
C CYS A 165 20.80 -0.40 14.46
N ARG A 166 20.98 -0.66 15.76
CA ARG A 166 20.68 0.34 16.80
C ARG A 166 21.64 1.53 16.68
N PRO A 167 21.14 2.78 16.59
CA PRO A 167 22.00 3.96 16.58
C PRO A 167 22.84 4.05 17.85
N VAL A 168 24.13 4.38 17.72
CA VAL A 168 25.00 4.69 18.85
C VAL A 168 24.59 6.06 19.41
N PRO A 169 24.38 6.20 20.73
CA PRO A 169 24.11 7.50 21.33
C PRO A 169 25.22 8.49 21.03
N VAL A 170 24.88 9.74 20.69
CA VAL A 170 25.84 10.80 20.30
C VAL A 170 27.01 10.93 21.29
N LYS A 171 26.73 10.83 22.60
CA LYS A 171 27.74 10.86 23.68
C LYS A 171 28.81 9.75 23.61
N HIS A 172 28.59 8.69 22.85
CA HIS A 172 29.50 7.55 22.71
C HIS A 172 30.25 7.56 21.37
N ILE A 173 29.97 8.53 20.49
CA ILE A 173 30.60 8.65 19.19
C ILE A 173 31.92 9.39 19.38
N LYS A 174 33.01 8.65 19.18
CA LYS A 174 34.35 9.19 18.97
C LYS A 174 34.61 9.23 17.46
N ASP A 175 35.54 10.05 17.00
CA ASP A 175 35.74 10.35 15.57
C ASP A 175 35.86 9.11 14.65
N GLU A 176 36.27 7.96 15.19
CA GLU A 176 36.45 6.70 14.47
C GLU A 176 35.39 5.60 14.78
N ASN A 177 34.43 5.86 15.68
CA ASN A 177 33.45 4.83 16.08
C ASN A 177 32.28 4.75 15.08
N PRO A 178 31.76 3.53 14.82
CA PRO A 178 30.63 3.34 13.92
C PRO A 178 29.39 4.06 14.46
N TRP A 179 28.55 4.55 13.56
CA TRP A 179 27.31 5.24 13.92
C TRP A 179 26.24 4.30 14.49
N TYR A 180 26.40 2.99 14.28
CA TYR A 180 25.45 1.97 14.70
C TYR A 180 26.17 0.84 15.43
N TYR A 181 25.49 0.22 16.39
CA TYR A 181 25.91 -1.04 16.99
C TYR A 181 25.58 -2.19 16.06
N ASP A 182 26.27 -3.33 16.20
CA ASP A 182 26.00 -4.56 15.46
C ASP A 182 24.79 -5.36 16.02
N THR A 183 23.83 -4.63 16.57
CA THR A 183 22.62 -5.15 17.20
C THR A 183 21.42 -4.63 16.43
N PRO A 184 20.45 -5.49 16.07
CA PRO A 184 19.28 -5.04 15.31
C PRO A 184 18.38 -4.11 16.13
N VAL A 185 17.68 -3.21 15.45
CA VAL A 185 16.60 -2.43 16.06
C VAL A 185 15.46 -3.36 16.49
N GLY A 186 14.94 -3.14 17.70
CA GLY A 186 13.86 -3.96 18.26
C GLY A 186 12.59 -3.91 17.40
N HIS A 187 11.88 -5.04 17.30
CA HIS A 187 10.68 -5.17 16.48
C HIS A 187 9.60 -4.13 16.83
N ASN A 188 9.40 -3.85 18.13
CA ASN A 188 8.43 -2.86 18.59
C ASN A 188 8.80 -1.44 18.16
N ILE A 189 10.10 -1.09 18.20
CA ILE A 189 10.58 0.22 17.76
C ILE A 189 10.34 0.38 16.25
N LEU A 190 10.69 -0.63 15.45
CA LEU A 190 10.42 -0.58 14.01
C LEU A 190 8.93 -0.52 13.70
N LYS A 191 8.10 -1.28 14.41
CA LYS A 191 6.63 -1.31 14.22
C LYS A 191 5.97 0.05 14.42
N THR A 192 6.50 0.89 15.32
CA THR A 192 5.96 2.24 15.62
C THR A 192 6.79 3.37 15.02
N LYS A 193 7.84 3.06 14.24
CA LYS A 193 8.85 4.04 13.82
C LYS A 193 8.27 5.24 13.09
N LEU A 194 7.36 5.04 12.13
CA LEU A 194 6.76 6.17 11.41
C LEU A 194 5.93 7.08 12.35
N LYS A 195 5.20 6.47 13.28
CA LYS A 195 4.41 7.21 14.26
C LYS A 195 5.31 8.11 15.12
N VAL A 196 6.41 7.54 15.64
CA VAL A 196 7.41 8.28 16.42
C VAL A 196 8.05 9.41 15.61
N MET A 197 8.29 9.20 14.32
CA MET A 197 8.80 10.25 13.43
C MET A 197 7.81 11.41 13.27
N PHE A 198 6.52 11.12 13.12
CA PHE A 198 5.47 12.15 13.04
C PHE A 198 5.37 12.94 14.35
N GLU A 199 5.33 12.26 15.49
CA GLU A 199 5.32 12.89 16.81
C GLU A 199 6.55 13.80 17.02
N ALA A 200 7.74 13.33 16.65
CA ALA A 200 8.98 14.10 16.75
C ALA A 200 9.01 15.35 15.86
N ALA A 201 8.29 15.34 14.72
CA ALA A 201 8.17 16.50 13.84
C ALA A 201 7.04 17.46 14.22
N GLY A 202 6.27 17.14 15.27
CA GLY A 202 5.07 17.88 15.68
C GLY A 202 3.90 17.74 14.72
N LEU A 203 3.83 16.61 14.00
CA LEU A 203 2.72 16.25 13.10
C LEU A 203 1.68 15.40 13.83
N ASP A 204 0.43 15.42 13.35
CA ASP A 204 -0.60 14.52 13.85
C ASP A 204 -0.27 13.06 13.49
N ALA A 205 -0.05 12.24 14.51
CA ALA A 205 0.25 10.82 14.36
C ALA A 205 -1.03 9.95 14.44
N GLY A 206 -2.21 10.56 14.44
CA GLY A 206 -3.50 9.87 14.34
C GLY A 206 -3.63 9.09 13.04
N GLY A 207 -3.79 7.77 13.13
CA GLY A 207 -4.02 6.91 11.95
C GLY A 207 -2.79 6.64 11.07
N ILE A 208 -1.61 7.22 11.39
CA ILE A 208 -0.36 6.92 10.70
C ILE A 208 0.20 5.57 11.15
N LEU A 209 0.52 4.70 10.19
CA LEU A 209 1.12 3.39 10.42
C LEU A 209 2.25 3.19 9.41
N ASN A 210 3.22 2.31 9.65
CA ASN A 210 4.29 2.07 8.65
C ASN A 210 3.74 1.71 7.25
N HIS A 211 2.59 1.04 7.19
CA HIS A 211 1.90 0.72 5.94
C HIS A 211 1.48 1.96 5.12
N SER A 212 1.34 3.12 5.77
CA SER A 212 1.12 4.41 5.11
C SER A 212 2.23 4.77 4.13
N LEU A 213 3.47 4.32 4.33
CA LEU A 213 4.58 4.57 3.37
C LEU A 213 4.32 3.87 2.04
N ARG A 214 3.97 2.58 2.07
CA ARG A 214 3.56 1.84 0.88
C ARG A 214 2.33 2.46 0.22
N ALA A 215 1.33 2.84 1.02
CA ALA A 215 0.15 3.52 0.50
C ALA A 215 0.54 4.80 -0.25
N THR A 216 1.44 5.58 0.33
CA THR A 216 1.97 6.81 -0.26
C THR A 216 2.69 6.55 -1.58
N GLY A 217 3.58 5.55 -1.63
CA GLY A 217 4.28 5.18 -2.86
C GLY A 217 3.34 4.79 -3.99
N VAL A 218 2.35 3.93 -3.70
CA VAL A 218 1.36 3.47 -4.69
C VAL A 218 0.47 4.62 -5.16
N THR A 219 -0.07 5.41 -4.25
CA THR A 219 -0.93 6.57 -4.60
C THR A 219 -0.16 7.61 -5.43
N ARG A 220 1.13 7.86 -5.12
CA ARG A 220 1.96 8.77 -5.94
C ARG A 220 2.14 8.26 -7.37
N MET A 221 2.36 6.96 -7.55
CA MET A 221 2.47 6.37 -8.89
C MET A 221 1.17 6.51 -9.69
N TYR A 222 0.01 6.22 -9.09
CA TYR A 222 -1.30 6.43 -9.74
C TYR A 222 -1.53 7.89 -10.11
N ASN A 223 -1.28 8.83 -9.18
CA ASN A 223 -1.45 10.26 -9.42
C ASN A 223 -0.54 10.81 -10.53
N LYS A 224 0.58 10.14 -10.82
CA LYS A 224 1.50 10.47 -11.91
C LYS A 224 1.21 9.71 -13.22
N GLY A 225 0.14 8.93 -13.27
CA GLY A 225 -0.25 8.18 -14.47
C GLY A 225 0.70 7.04 -14.82
N VAL A 226 1.45 6.50 -13.84
CA VAL A 226 2.28 5.32 -14.06
C VAL A 226 1.37 4.13 -14.41
N LEU A 227 1.75 3.35 -15.41
CA LEU A 227 0.96 2.20 -15.84
C LEU A 227 0.75 1.20 -14.69
N GLU A 228 -0.49 0.72 -14.51
CA GLU A 228 -0.88 -0.18 -13.43
C GLU A 228 0.01 -1.43 -13.35
N LYS A 229 0.45 -1.97 -14.50
CA LYS A 229 1.42 -3.07 -14.57
C LYS A 229 2.70 -2.77 -13.77
N ILE A 230 3.29 -1.60 -14.00
CA ILE A 230 4.54 -1.17 -13.35
C ILE A 230 4.31 -0.94 -11.86
N ILE A 231 3.15 -0.40 -11.49
CA ILE A 231 2.75 -0.21 -10.09
C ILE A 231 2.67 -1.56 -9.37
N ILE A 232 2.02 -2.56 -10.00
CA ILE A 232 1.89 -3.92 -9.45
C ILE A 232 3.26 -4.57 -9.26
N GLU A 233 4.14 -4.50 -10.27
CA GLU A 233 5.50 -5.01 -10.21
C GLU A 233 6.29 -4.37 -9.07
N ARG A 234 6.32 -3.02 -9.00
CA ARG A 234 7.06 -2.28 -7.96
C ARG A 234 6.51 -2.48 -6.56
N SER A 235 5.20 -2.57 -6.41
CA SER A 235 4.54 -2.72 -5.10
C SER A 235 4.40 -4.17 -4.65
N GLY A 236 4.65 -5.12 -5.54
CA GLY A 236 4.51 -6.54 -5.29
C GLY A 236 3.09 -6.99 -4.95
N HIS A 237 2.05 -6.28 -5.39
CA HIS A 237 0.68 -6.78 -5.28
C HIS A 237 0.47 -7.98 -6.21
N LEU A 238 -0.34 -8.96 -5.80
CA LEU A 238 -0.67 -10.13 -6.63
C LEU A 238 -2.00 -9.97 -7.36
N SER A 239 -2.82 -9.01 -6.95
CA SER A 239 -4.13 -8.74 -7.56
C SER A 239 -4.28 -7.29 -7.93
N VAL A 240 -4.95 -7.07 -9.06
CA VAL A 240 -5.36 -5.75 -9.55
C VAL A 240 -6.27 -5.06 -8.53
N SER A 241 -7.23 -5.79 -7.97
CA SER A 241 -8.12 -5.26 -6.93
C SER A 241 -7.36 -4.80 -5.67
N GLY A 242 -6.27 -5.46 -5.32
CA GLY A 242 -5.43 -5.09 -4.18
C GLY A 242 -4.73 -3.75 -4.41
N VAL A 243 -4.14 -3.54 -5.59
CA VAL A 243 -3.45 -2.29 -5.91
C VAL A 243 -4.42 -1.11 -6.12
N ARG A 244 -5.60 -1.35 -6.72
CA ARG A 244 -6.63 -0.32 -6.92
C ARG A 244 -7.24 0.21 -5.62
N SER A 245 -7.07 -0.51 -4.50
CA SER A 245 -7.51 0.01 -3.18
C SER A 245 -6.77 1.30 -2.77
N TYR A 246 -5.60 1.57 -3.37
CA TYR A 246 -4.78 2.77 -3.17
C TYR A 246 -5.00 3.83 -4.24
N GLU A 247 -5.71 3.50 -5.32
CA GLU A 247 -6.13 4.47 -6.32
C GLU A 247 -7.19 5.36 -5.67
N ARG A 248 -6.87 6.65 -5.58
CA ARG A 248 -7.74 7.64 -4.96
C ARG A 248 -8.25 8.58 -6.03
N THR A 249 -9.56 8.70 -6.11
CA THR A 249 -10.18 9.75 -6.90
C THR A 249 -9.86 11.09 -6.25
N THR A 250 -9.12 11.93 -6.96
CA THR A 250 -8.82 13.28 -6.50
C THR A 250 -10.07 14.16 -6.56
N CYS A 251 -10.14 15.21 -5.74
CA CYS A 251 -11.25 16.17 -5.81
C CYS A 251 -11.34 16.83 -7.19
N LEU A 252 -10.20 17.02 -7.87
CA LEU A 252 -10.16 17.52 -9.24
C LEU A 252 -10.84 16.54 -10.22
N GLN A 253 -10.54 15.24 -10.13
CA GLN A 253 -11.21 14.23 -10.96
C GLN A 253 -12.71 14.16 -10.67
N GLN A 254 -13.12 14.23 -9.41
CA GLN A 254 -14.55 14.27 -9.05
C GLN A 254 -15.24 15.53 -9.56
N LYS A 255 -14.55 16.68 -9.51
CA LYS A 255 -15.06 17.93 -10.08
C LYS A 255 -15.20 17.82 -11.60
N LEU A 256 -14.19 17.33 -12.30
CA LEU A 256 -14.27 17.10 -13.75
C LEU A 256 -15.43 16.19 -14.13
N VAL A 257 -15.66 15.11 -13.38
CA VAL A 257 -16.83 14.24 -13.57
C VAL A 257 -18.13 15.02 -13.32
N SER A 258 -18.19 15.83 -12.27
CA SER A 258 -19.36 16.67 -11.98
C SER A 258 -19.63 17.66 -13.11
N ASP A 259 -18.59 18.33 -13.61
CA ASP A 259 -18.68 19.31 -14.69
C ASP A 259 -19.20 18.64 -15.98
N VAL A 260 -18.67 17.46 -16.36
CA VAL A 260 -19.15 16.68 -17.52
C VAL A 260 -20.59 16.20 -17.37
N LEU A 261 -20.98 15.77 -16.16
CA LEU A 261 -22.34 15.28 -15.91
C LEU A 261 -23.38 16.41 -15.82
N THR A 262 -22.95 17.63 -15.48
CA THR A 262 -23.82 18.80 -15.31
C THR A 262 -23.80 19.73 -16.51
N SER A 263 -22.80 19.63 -17.39
CA SER A 263 -22.88 20.21 -18.72
C SER A 263 -24.04 19.54 -19.45
N SER A 264 -25.17 20.23 -19.46
CA SER A 264 -26.31 19.88 -20.29
C SER A 264 -25.79 19.73 -21.71
N SER A 265 -26.01 18.57 -22.32
CA SER A 265 -25.71 18.32 -23.73
C SER A 265 -26.30 19.46 -24.56
N THR A 266 -25.49 20.45 -24.93
CA THR A 266 -25.75 21.19 -26.14
C THR A 266 -25.50 20.16 -27.22
N TYR A 267 -26.60 19.52 -27.62
CA TYR A 267 -26.67 18.79 -28.87
C TYR A 267 -26.18 19.75 -29.94
N ASP A 268 -24.90 19.67 -30.31
CA ASP A 268 -24.46 20.16 -31.60
C ASP A 268 -25.09 19.19 -32.60
N PRO A 269 -26.02 19.64 -33.47
CA PRO A 269 -26.50 18.79 -34.53
C PRO A 269 -25.30 18.45 -35.40
N VAL A 270 -24.89 17.19 -35.39
CA VAL A 270 -24.04 16.65 -36.44
C VAL A 270 -24.84 16.84 -37.73
N GLU A 271 -24.37 17.73 -38.62
CA GLU A 271 -24.85 17.79 -40.00
C GLU A 271 -24.59 16.44 -40.65
N VAL A 272 -25.62 15.59 -40.68
CA VAL A 272 -25.64 14.39 -41.49
C VAL A 272 -25.77 14.85 -42.93
N LYS A 273 -24.70 14.68 -43.71
CA LYS A 273 -24.80 14.70 -45.17
C LYS A 273 -25.62 13.48 -45.59
N ASP A 274 -26.82 13.75 -46.09
CA ASP A 274 -27.64 12.79 -46.81
C ASP A 274 -26.87 12.28 -48.04
N GLU A 275 -26.51 10.99 -48.04
CA GLU A 275 -26.44 10.21 -49.26
C GLU A 275 -27.37 9.00 -49.14
N SER A 276 -28.42 9.07 -49.94
CA SER A 276 -29.45 8.06 -50.16
C SER A 276 -28.92 6.81 -50.86
N ASN A 277 -29.25 5.63 -50.30
CA ASN A 277 -29.66 4.37 -50.95
C ASN A 277 -29.31 3.22 -49.99
N GLY A 278 -30.15 2.27 -49.60
CA GLY A 278 -31.50 1.88 -49.98
C GLY A 278 -31.68 0.40 -49.55
N SER A 279 -32.90 0.03 -49.14
CA SER A 279 -33.38 -1.34 -48.84
C SER A 279 -32.81 -2.00 -47.57
N GLY A 280 -33.57 -2.57 -46.63
CA GLY A 280 -34.97 -2.99 -46.59
C GLY A 280 -35.03 -4.19 -45.61
N GLY A 281 -35.96 -4.21 -44.67
CA GLY A 281 -36.15 -5.34 -43.74
C GLY A 281 -36.82 -4.97 -42.44
N LYS A 282 -38.16 -5.03 -42.41
CA LYS A 282 -38.99 -5.01 -41.21
C LYS A 282 -38.78 -6.31 -40.42
N GLU A 283 -38.82 -6.25 -39.09
CA GLU A 283 -39.49 -7.25 -38.25
C GLU A 283 -39.59 -6.76 -36.79
N ASN A 284 -40.55 -7.33 -36.09
CA ASN A 284 -41.46 -6.69 -35.15
C ASN A 284 -41.03 -6.68 -33.67
N MET A 285 -41.70 -5.77 -32.97
CA MET A 285 -41.74 -5.50 -31.54
C MET A 285 -42.73 -6.43 -30.81
N SER A 286 -42.34 -6.97 -29.66
CA SER A 286 -43.20 -7.45 -28.56
C SER A 286 -42.32 -7.58 -27.31
N ASP A 287 -42.31 -6.62 -26.40
CA ASP A 287 -43.26 -6.45 -25.29
C ASP A 287 -43.53 -7.75 -24.50
N VAL A 288 -42.84 -7.89 -23.35
CA VAL A 288 -43.16 -8.87 -22.32
C VAL A 288 -43.14 -8.14 -20.98
N THR A 289 -44.34 -8.03 -20.44
CA THR A 289 -44.75 -7.45 -19.17
C THR A 289 -44.24 -8.23 -17.96
N ASP A 290 -43.87 -7.48 -16.92
CA ASP A 290 -43.62 -7.94 -15.55
C ASP A 290 -44.81 -8.70 -14.96
N VAL A 291 -44.54 -9.84 -14.30
CA VAL A 291 -45.51 -10.58 -13.48
C VAL A 291 -45.13 -10.42 -12.00
N PRO A 292 -46.06 -10.01 -11.11
CA PRO A 292 -45.80 -9.88 -9.69
C PRO A 292 -45.83 -11.25 -9.01
N VAL A 293 -44.82 -11.55 -8.18
CA VAL A 293 -44.84 -12.71 -7.30
C VAL A 293 -45.44 -12.31 -5.97
N SER A 294 -46.55 -12.96 -5.63
CA SER A 294 -47.33 -12.84 -4.41
C SER A 294 -46.60 -13.36 -3.17
N ASP A 295 -46.67 -12.57 -2.10
CA ASP A 295 -46.31 -12.94 -0.73
C ASP A 295 -47.27 -14.00 -0.17
N GLU A 296 -46.74 -15.13 0.31
CA GLU A 296 -47.39 -15.91 1.36
C GLU A 296 -46.42 -16.14 2.52
N VAL A 297 -46.85 -15.60 3.66
CA VAL A 297 -46.18 -15.59 4.96
C VAL A 297 -46.43 -16.92 5.66
N GLY A 298 -45.35 -17.67 5.91
CA GLY A 298 -45.31 -18.75 6.89
C GLY A 298 -44.53 -18.31 8.12
N ASP A 299 -45.23 -17.74 9.09
CA ASP A 299 -44.72 -17.34 10.40
C ASP A 299 -44.44 -18.57 11.28
N VAL A 300 -43.18 -18.79 11.70
CA VAL A 300 -42.81 -19.11 13.10
C VAL A 300 -41.30 -18.86 13.26
N MET A 301 -40.91 -17.66 13.73
CA MET A 301 -39.62 -17.53 14.42
C MET A 301 -39.71 -16.47 15.51
N LYS A 302 -39.70 -16.93 16.77
CA LYS A 302 -39.68 -16.11 17.97
C LYS A 302 -38.65 -14.98 17.83
N SER A 303 -39.12 -13.75 18.00
CA SER A 303 -38.29 -12.54 18.03
C SER A 303 -37.19 -12.67 19.09
N PHE A 304 -35.94 -12.79 18.67
CA PHE A 304 -34.78 -12.58 19.52
C PHE A 304 -34.35 -11.12 19.40
N ASN A 305 -34.63 -10.32 20.42
CA ASN A 305 -34.05 -8.99 20.56
C ASN A 305 -32.64 -9.12 21.13
N PHE A 306 -31.66 -8.61 20.40
CA PHE A 306 -30.26 -8.69 20.75
C PHE A 306 -29.64 -7.29 20.76
N GLU A 307 -29.39 -6.74 21.96
CA GLU A 307 -29.00 -5.33 22.13
C GLU A 307 -27.51 -5.04 21.87
N ALA A 308 -26.57 -5.95 22.19
CA ALA A 308 -25.15 -5.84 21.80
C ALA A 308 -24.30 -7.07 22.19
N VAL A 309 -23.24 -7.38 21.41
CA VAL A 309 -22.05 -8.11 21.92
C VAL A 309 -20.89 -7.11 21.96
N LYS A 310 -20.26 -6.93 23.12
CA LYS A 310 -18.95 -6.28 23.24
C LYS A 310 -17.98 -7.18 23.99
N GLY A 311 -16.85 -7.49 23.34
CA GLY A 311 -15.65 -8.01 24.01
C GLY A 311 -15.66 -9.49 24.41
N CYS A 312 -16.30 -10.39 23.64
CA CYS A 312 -16.31 -11.81 24.00
C CYS A 312 -15.44 -12.69 23.08
N THR A 313 -14.76 -13.67 23.68
CA THR A 313 -14.08 -14.80 23.02
C THR A 313 -14.95 -16.04 23.15
N PHE A 314 -15.22 -16.73 22.04
CA PHE A 314 -15.99 -17.98 22.03
C PHE A 314 -15.02 -19.18 22.05
N ASN A 315 -15.04 -19.94 23.14
CA ASN A 315 -14.30 -21.20 23.25
C ASN A 315 -15.25 -22.37 23.01
N PHE A 316 -14.87 -23.27 22.11
CA PHE A 316 -15.63 -24.48 21.79
C PHE A 316 -14.89 -25.68 22.37
N ASN A 317 -15.56 -26.44 23.24
CA ASN A 317 -15.14 -27.78 23.62
C ASN A 317 -16.05 -28.79 22.94
N PHE A 318 -15.45 -29.71 22.19
CA PHE A 318 -16.17 -30.82 21.57
C PHE A 318 -16.00 -32.06 22.45
N SER A 319 -17.11 -32.57 22.96
CA SER A 319 -17.17 -33.94 23.51
C SER A 319 -17.16 -34.92 22.33
N LYS A 320 -16.37 -35.98 22.44
CA LYS A 320 -16.31 -37.07 21.43
C LYS A 320 -17.67 -37.72 21.23
#